data_AF-A0A380EQ10-F1
#
_entry.id   AF-A0A380EQ10-F1
#
_cell.length_a   1.000
_cell.length_b   1.000
_cell.length_c   1.000
_cell.angle_alpha   90.00
_cell.angle_beta   90.00
_cell.angle_gamma   90.00
#
_symmetry.space_group_name_H-M   'P 1'
#
loop_
_entity.id
_entity.type
_entity.pdbx_description
1 polymer ?
#
loop_
_entity_poly.entity_id
_entity_poly.type
_entity_poly.pdbx_seq_one_letter_code
_entity_poly.pdbx_strand_id
1 'polypeptide(L)'
;MERKEFEPSDIVDAYLVIAATNEPRVNEAVKKALPEHALFNNVGDASNGNVVFPSALHRDKLTISVSTDGASPKLTNQLWQSLRRYIHHHTVRISTFIYLPTENKST
;
A
#
# COMPACT_ATOMS: atom_id res chain seq x y z
N MET A 1 -23.26 7.50 0.04
CA MET A 1 -23.00 6.06 -0.15
C MET A 1 -24.12 5.32 0.55
N GLU A 2 -24.79 4.43 -0.17
CA GLU A 2 -25.88 3.63 0.38
C GLU A 2 -25.31 2.34 0.95
N ARG A 3 -25.81 1.90 2.12
CA ARG A 3 -25.37 0.67 2.75
C ARG A 3 -26.19 -0.48 2.17
N LYS A 4 -25.52 -1.43 1.52
CA LYS A 4 -26.15 -2.65 1.00
C LYS A 4 -25.30 -3.88 1.30
N GLU A 5 -25.88 -5.06 1.09
CA GLU A 5 -25.14 -6.32 1.09
C GLU A 5 -24.32 -6.46 -0.20
N PHE A 6 -23.23 -7.23 -0.11
CA PHE A 6 -22.35 -7.49 -1.24
C PHE A 6 -23.03 -8.39 -2.27
N GLU A 7 -22.91 -8.01 -3.55
CA GLU A 7 -23.33 -8.82 -4.69
C GLU A 7 -22.17 -8.91 -5.70
N PRO A 8 -21.98 -10.03 -6.42
CA PRO A 8 -20.88 -10.19 -7.37
C PRO A 8 -20.78 -9.10 -8.45
N SER A 9 -21.90 -8.51 -8.85
CA SER A 9 -21.95 -7.39 -9.80
C SER A 9 -21.25 -6.12 -9.29
N ASP A 10 -21.03 -6.00 -7.98
CA ASP A 10 -20.36 -4.85 -7.37
C ASP A 10 -18.89 -4.72 -7.77
N ILE A 11 -18.28 -5.81 -8.24
CA ILE A 11 -16.83 -5.87 -8.51
C ILE A 11 -16.49 -6.34 -9.93
N VAL A 12 -17.47 -6.49 -10.82
CA VAL A 12 -17.26 -7.09 -12.15
C VAL A 12 -16.20 -6.35 -12.99
N ASP A 13 -16.17 -5.01 -12.89
CA ASP A 13 -15.21 -4.15 -13.61
C ASP A 13 -14.13 -3.57 -12.67
N ALA A 14 -13.98 -4.12 -11.47
CA ALA A 14 -13.04 -3.61 -10.48
C ALA A 14 -11.61 -4.04 -10.78
N TYR A 15 -10.71 -3.06 -10.91
CA TYR A 15 -9.27 -3.33 -11.03
C TYR A 15 -8.61 -3.70 -9.68
N LEU A 16 -9.12 -3.15 -8.57
CA LEU A 16 -8.66 -3.40 -7.22
C LEU A 16 -9.85 -3.59 -6.28
N VAL A 17 -9.86 -4.71 -5.56
CA VAL A 17 -10.86 -5.08 -4.57
C VAL A 17 -10.20 -5.23 -3.21
N ILE A 18 -10.75 -4.55 -2.20
CA ILE A 18 -10.27 -4.63 -0.81
C ILE A 18 -11.39 -5.21 0.07
N ALA A 19 -11.19 -6.43 0.54
CA ALA A 19 -12.08 -7.07 1.51
C ALA A 19 -11.67 -6.68 2.94
N ALA A 20 -12.43 -5.76 3.53
CA ALA A 20 -12.15 -5.16 4.84
C ALA A 20 -13.34 -5.23 5.81
N THR A 21 -14.21 -6.23 5.67
CA THR A 21 -15.30 -6.46 6.64
C THR A 21 -14.88 -7.43 7.74
N ASN A 22 -15.51 -7.27 8.91
CA ASN A 22 -15.37 -8.17 10.06
C ASN A 22 -16.15 -9.48 9.90
N GLU A 23 -16.87 -9.67 8.80
CA GLU A 23 -17.65 -10.87 8.50
C GLU A 23 -16.90 -11.79 7.52
N PRO A 24 -16.29 -12.91 7.99
CA PRO A 24 -15.46 -13.76 7.12
C PRO A 24 -16.21 -14.33 5.92
N ARG A 25 -17.51 -14.59 6.08
CA ARG A 25 -18.37 -15.11 4.99
C ARG A 25 -18.47 -14.13 3.82
N VAL A 26 -18.50 -12.83 4.10
CA VAL A 26 -18.55 -11.80 3.05
C VAL A 26 -17.20 -11.69 2.35
N ASN A 27 -16.09 -11.71 3.09
CA ASN A 27 -14.75 -11.71 2.49
C ASN A 27 -14.53 -12.91 1.55
N GLU A 28 -15.03 -14.10 1.94
CA GLU A 28 -14.99 -15.29 1.09
C GLU A 28 -15.89 -15.18 -0.14
N ALA A 29 -17.08 -14.58 -0.02
CA ALA A 29 -17.96 -14.32 -1.15
C ALA A 29 -17.31 -13.35 -2.16
N VAL A 30 -16.68 -12.28 -1.67
CA VAL A 30 -15.91 -11.34 -2.48
C VAL A 30 -14.79 -12.07 -3.23
N LYS A 31 -14.01 -12.91 -2.53
CA LYS A 31 -12.93 -13.68 -3.16
C LYS A 31 -13.43 -14.58 -4.29
N LYS A 32 -14.56 -15.25 -4.10
CA LYS A 32 -15.16 -16.13 -5.12
C LYS A 32 -15.67 -15.39 -6.35
N ALA A 33 -16.07 -14.14 -6.19
CA ALA A 33 -16.61 -13.29 -7.25
C ALA A 33 -15.52 -12.46 -7.96
N LEU A 34 -14.25 -12.59 -7.57
CA LEU A 34 -13.16 -11.80 -8.14
C LEU A 34 -13.06 -12.02 -9.66
N PRO A 35 -13.03 -10.93 -10.45
CA PRO A 35 -12.58 -11.00 -11.83
C PRO A 35 -11.14 -11.50 -11.89
N GLU A 36 -10.80 -12.25 -12.94
CA GLU A 36 -9.45 -12.82 -13.12
C GLU A 36 -8.34 -11.76 -13.15
N HIS A 37 -8.66 -10.55 -13.64
CA HIS A 37 -7.74 -9.43 -13.75
C HIS A 37 -7.63 -8.58 -12.47
N ALA A 38 -8.48 -8.81 -11.48
CA ALA A 38 -8.57 -7.94 -10.32
C ALA A 38 -7.43 -8.20 -9.33
N LEU A 39 -6.84 -7.10 -8.86
CA LEU A 39 -6.00 -7.12 -7.68
C LEU A 39 -6.88 -7.27 -6.44
N PHE A 40 -6.48 -8.12 -5.51
CA PHE A 40 -7.25 -8.45 -4.31
C PHE A 40 -6.39 -8.33 -3.06
N ASN A 41 -6.83 -7.47 -2.15
CA ASN A 41 -6.33 -7.40 -0.80
C ASN A 41 -7.40 -7.88 0.18
N ASN A 42 -7.07 -8.91 0.95
CA ASN A 42 -7.86 -9.32 2.11
C ASN A 42 -7.16 -8.80 3.38
N VAL A 43 -7.80 -7.84 4.05
CA VAL A 43 -7.21 -7.14 5.20
C VAL A 43 -7.03 -8.07 6.40
N GLY A 44 -7.94 -9.03 6.58
CA GLY A 44 -7.89 -9.99 7.70
C GLY A 44 -6.93 -11.14 7.48
N ASP A 45 -6.61 -11.46 6.21
CA ASP A 45 -5.73 -12.56 5.85
C ASP A 45 -5.00 -12.26 4.53
N ALA A 46 -3.80 -11.71 4.65
CA ALA A 46 -2.97 -11.34 3.51
C ALA A 46 -2.59 -12.55 2.61
N SER A 47 -2.56 -13.77 3.14
CA SER A 47 -2.26 -14.98 2.36
C SER A 47 -3.38 -15.35 1.39
N ASN A 48 -4.57 -14.79 1.62
CA ASN A 48 -5.79 -15.03 0.86
C ASN A 48 -5.99 -14.01 -0.28
N GLY A 49 -5.01 -13.11 -0.50
CA GLY A 49 -4.99 -12.10 -1.57
C GLY A 49 -3.72 -12.17 -2.43
N ASN A 50 -3.66 -11.35 -3.48
CA ASN A 50 -2.49 -11.21 -4.37
C ASN A 50 -1.85 -9.81 -4.28
N VAL A 51 -2.42 -8.92 -3.47
CA VAL A 51 -1.84 -7.61 -3.14
C VAL A 51 -1.78 -7.44 -1.63
N VAL A 52 -0.65 -6.94 -1.16
CA VAL A 52 -0.41 -6.56 0.24
C VAL A 52 -0.01 -5.10 0.29
N PHE A 53 -0.59 -4.34 1.22
CA PHE A 53 -0.17 -2.97 1.48
C PHE A 53 0.91 -2.96 2.57
N PRO A 54 2.18 -2.68 2.23
CA PRO A 54 3.25 -2.63 3.22
C PRO A 54 3.12 -1.40 4.11
N SER A 55 3.84 -1.41 5.23
CA SER A 55 4.03 -0.20 6.03
C SER A 55 4.75 0.88 5.23
N ALA A 56 4.21 2.10 5.25
CA ALA A 56 4.76 3.26 4.56
C ALA A 56 5.02 4.44 5.51
N LEU A 57 6.03 5.25 5.19
CA LEU A 57 6.45 6.42 5.93
C LEU A 57 6.30 7.56 4.95
N HIS A 58 5.46 8.51 5.32
CA HIS A 58 5.23 9.71 4.55
C HIS A 58 5.85 10.89 5.29
N ARG A 59 6.75 11.62 4.61
CA ARG A 59 7.30 12.89 5.08
C ARG A 59 7.39 13.86 3.91
N ASP A 60 6.48 14.83 3.87
CA ASP A 60 6.31 15.75 2.75
C ASP A 60 6.22 15.00 1.40
N LYS A 61 7.22 15.16 0.54
CA LYS A 61 7.30 14.51 -0.77
C LYS A 61 8.00 13.14 -0.74
N LEU A 62 8.49 12.70 0.42
CA LEU A 62 9.12 11.39 0.60
C LEU A 62 8.09 10.34 0.99
N THR A 63 8.03 9.26 0.23
CA THR A 63 7.34 8.03 0.62
C THR A 63 8.32 6.87 0.58
N ILE A 64 8.42 6.12 1.68
CA ILE A 64 9.23 4.90 1.76
C ILE A 64 8.38 3.77 2.32
N SER A 65 8.36 2.64 1.63
CA SER A 65 7.78 1.38 2.10
C SER A 65 8.81 0.27 2.11
N VAL A 66 8.73 -0.63 3.08
CA VAL A 66 9.58 -1.82 3.17
C VAL A 66 8.68 -3.06 3.17
N SER A 67 9.01 -4.02 2.32
CA SER A 67 8.39 -5.35 2.28
C SER A 67 9.49 -6.40 2.10
N THR A 68 9.34 -7.54 2.77
CA THR A 68 10.13 -8.75 2.50
C THR A 68 9.26 -9.84 1.87
N ASP A 69 8.14 -9.47 1.25
CA ASP A 69 7.18 -10.41 0.65
C ASP A 69 6.76 -11.54 1.61
N GLY A 70 6.48 -11.17 2.87
CA GLY A 70 6.10 -12.13 3.90
C GLY A 70 7.23 -13.00 4.47
N ALA A 71 8.43 -12.99 3.89
CA ALA A 71 9.52 -13.88 4.30
C ALA A 71 9.97 -13.71 5.76
N SER A 72 9.99 -12.48 6.30
CA SER A 72 10.36 -12.24 7.70
C SER A 72 9.78 -10.93 8.24
N PRO A 73 8.72 -11.00 9.07
CA PRO A 73 8.19 -9.83 9.78
C PRO A 73 9.24 -9.16 10.68
N LYS A 74 10.14 -9.97 11.29
CA LYS A 74 11.21 -9.46 12.14
C LYS A 74 12.21 -8.63 11.34
N LEU A 75 12.68 -9.14 10.20
CA LEU A 75 13.62 -8.41 9.34
C LEU A 75 12.97 -7.14 8.78
N THR A 76 11.72 -7.23 8.32
CA THR A 76 10.93 -6.07 7.87
C THR A 76 10.91 -4.97 8.93
N ASN A 77 10.60 -5.34 10.19
CA ASN A 77 10.58 -4.40 11.31
C ASN A 77 11.96 -3.81 11.65
N GLN A 78 13.04 -4.60 11.56
CA GLN A 78 14.40 -4.12 11.80
C GLN A 78 14.83 -3.09 10.74
N LEU A 79 14.64 -3.39 9.45
CA LEU A 79 14.90 -2.47 8.34
C LEU A 79 14.09 -1.19 8.50
N TRP A 80 12.82 -1.33 8.86
CA TRP A 80 11.91 -0.22 9.10
C TRP A 80 12.38 0.72 10.20
N GLN A 81 12.80 0.18 11.35
CA GLN A 81 13.30 0.99 12.45
C GLN A 81 14.60 1.71 12.09
N SER A 82 15.51 1.04 11.38
CA SER A 82 16.76 1.65 10.90
C SER A 82 16.50 2.82 9.94
N LEU A 83 15.61 2.64 8.96
CA LEU A 83 15.23 3.69 8.01
C LEU A 83 14.56 4.87 8.71
N ARG A 84 13.62 4.60 9.62
CA ARG A 84 12.98 5.65 10.42
C ARG A 84 13.98 6.47 11.21
N ARG A 85 14.97 5.83 11.84
CA ARG A 85 16.04 6.52 12.58
C ARG A 85 16.88 7.40 11.66
N TYR A 86 17.29 6.86 10.51
CA TYR A 86 18.07 7.60 9.52
C TYR A 86 17.34 8.88 9.07
N ILE A 87 16.06 8.77 8.70
CA ILE A 87 15.23 9.89 8.23
C ILE A 87 14.89 10.87 9.36
N HIS A 88 14.81 10.41 10.60
CA HIS A 88 14.60 11.31 11.73
C HIS A 88 15.83 12.21 11.95
N HIS A 89 17.04 11.65 11.91
CA HIS A 89 18.28 12.43 12.09
C HIS A 89 18.59 13.36 10.92
N HIS A 90 18.17 12.98 9.71
CA HIS A 90 18.31 13.81 8.53
C HIS A 90 16.96 14.43 8.24
N THR A 91 16.68 15.61 8.79
CA THR A 91 15.46 16.37 8.45
C THR A 91 15.55 16.78 6.98
N VAL A 92 15.18 15.87 6.08
CA VAL A 92 15.19 16.14 4.65
C VAL A 92 13.98 17.03 4.37
N ARG A 93 14.17 18.36 4.44
CA ARG A 93 13.25 19.30 3.77
C ARG A 93 13.45 19.12 2.27
N ILE A 94 12.76 18.14 1.68
CA ILE A 94 12.81 17.87 0.23
C ILE A 94 12.31 19.07 -0.59
N SER A 95 11.58 20.01 0.05
CA SER A 95 11.21 21.27 -0.58
C SER A 95 12.40 22.11 -1.06
N THR A 96 13.59 21.98 -0.47
CA THR A 96 14.76 22.76 -0.87
C THR A 96 15.55 22.15 -2.05
N PHE A 97 15.49 20.82 -2.25
CA PHE A 97 16.37 20.16 -3.23
C PHE A 97 15.80 20.06 -4.65
N ILE A 98 14.47 20.09 -4.81
CA ILE A 98 13.82 19.99 -6.13
C ILE A 98 13.73 21.36 -6.84
N TYR A 99 14.03 22.46 -6.14
CA TYR A 99 13.98 23.82 -6.70
C TYR A 99 15.37 24.47 -6.75
N LEU A 100 16.38 23.72 -7.22
CA LEU A 100 17.54 24.36 -7.84
C LEU A 100 17.21 24.46 -9.33
N PRO A 101 16.86 25.65 -9.86
CA PRO A 101 16.74 25.81 -11.30
C PRO A 101 18.06 25.34 -11.92
N THR A 102 17.98 24.44 -12.89
CA THR A 102 19.13 24.15 -13.74
C THR A 102 19.53 25.48 -14.38
N GLU A 103 20.62 26.08 -13.92
CA GLU A 103 21.22 27.22 -14.60
C GLU A 103 21.58 26.79 -16.01
N ASN A 104 20.68 27.06 -16.94
CA ASN A 104 20.95 26.91 -18.36
C ASN A 104 21.84 28.08 -18.74
N LYS A 105 23.16 27.89 -18.66
CA LYS A 105 24.13 28.80 -19.28
C LYS A 105 24.07 28.58 -20.78
N SER A 106 23.15 29.29 -21.44
CA SER A 106 23.21 29.53 -22.88
C SER A 106 24.02 30.80 -23.10
N THR A 107 25.28 30.63 -23.46
CA THR A 107 26.03 31.58 -24.31
C THR A 107 25.55 31.48 -25.74
#